data_AF-A0A1F9I9T3-F1
#
_entry.id   AF-A0A1F9I9T3-F1
#
_cell.length_a   1.000
_cell.length_b   1.000
_cell.length_c   1.000
_cell.angle_alpha   90.00
_cell.angle_beta   90.00
_cell.angle_gamma   90.00
#
_symmetry.space_group_name_H-M   'P 1'
#
loop_
_entity.id
_entity.type
_entity.pdbx_description
1 polymer ?
#
loop_
_entity_poly.entity_id
_entity_poly.type
_entity_poly.pdbx_seq_one_letter_code
_entity_poly.pdbx_strand_id
1 'polypeptide(L)'
;MASLTAPVFKGDDVSIKYDAKGRGHVSPRVPGLAETLGKEVFGVKVTEKAGMYQISFGFNPAMAQRLQRVDGVEFNEEAKAYDVPVGMKDFVARAVSDMRRIYLGDQEAEHDLTKLAEQKMDGAKVVKPLRSGQNSHGYTGPAVGENDIFVLQHTGKEYFTLHRKADLDRAPKIGENARIQYQDGRGKVQDKAQSRSLAHSH
;
A
#
# COMPACT_ATOMS: atom_id res chain seq x y z
N MET A 1 -11.71 32.96 20.63
CA MET A 1 -12.01 31.68 19.99
C MET A 1 -11.15 31.58 18.73
N ALA A 2 -10.38 30.50 18.56
CA ALA A 2 -9.64 30.28 17.31
C ALA A 2 -10.65 30.07 16.18
N SER A 3 -10.58 30.89 15.13
CA SER A 3 -11.42 30.73 13.94
C SER A 3 -10.73 29.86 12.91
N LEU A 4 -11.49 28.98 12.28
CA LEU A 4 -11.03 28.16 11.16
C LEU A 4 -11.32 28.88 9.85
N THR A 5 -10.46 28.72 8.85
CA THR A 5 -10.68 29.27 7.50
C THR A 5 -11.77 28.55 6.71
N ALA A 6 -12.20 27.37 7.17
CA ALA A 6 -13.28 26.58 6.61
C ALA A 6 -13.92 25.70 7.71
N PRO A 7 -15.21 25.33 7.60
CA PRO A 7 -15.82 24.33 8.49
C PRO A 7 -15.13 22.97 8.32
N VAL A 8 -14.99 22.24 9.43
CA VAL A 8 -14.46 20.86 9.47
C VAL A 8 -15.54 19.97 10.07
N PHE A 9 -15.93 18.93 9.35
CA PHE A 9 -16.92 17.96 9.79
C PHE A 9 -16.24 16.68 10.29
N LYS A 10 -16.98 15.93 11.12
CA LYS A 10 -16.51 14.63 11.61
C LYS A 10 -16.29 13.68 10.42
N GLY A 11 -15.05 13.24 10.23
CA GLY A 11 -14.66 12.37 9.12
C GLY A 11 -13.84 13.07 8.03
N ASP A 12 -13.70 14.40 8.09
CA ASP A 12 -12.84 15.14 7.16
C ASP A 12 -11.37 14.85 7.45
N ASP A 13 -10.65 14.34 6.44
CA ASP A 13 -9.20 14.15 6.50
C ASP A 13 -8.48 15.45 6.13
N VAL A 14 -8.37 16.34 7.12
CA VAL A 14 -7.77 17.67 6.99
C VAL A 14 -6.59 17.84 7.93
N SER A 15 -5.63 18.64 7.50
CA SER A 15 -4.61 19.23 8.36
C SER A 15 -5.05 20.63 8.78
N ILE A 16 -4.74 21.00 10.03
CA ILE A 16 -4.99 22.34 10.56
C ILE A 16 -3.65 22.94 10.99
N LYS A 17 -3.28 24.08 10.41
CA LYS A 17 -2.09 24.86 10.82
C LYS A 17 -2.51 26.21 11.36
N TYR A 18 -2.01 26.60 12.52
CA TYR A 18 -2.35 27.89 13.14
C TYR A 18 -1.34 28.97 12.74
N ASP A 19 -1.83 30.15 12.36
CA ASP A 19 -0.98 31.33 12.13
C ASP A 19 -0.58 32.00 13.46
N ALA A 20 0.36 32.96 13.40
CA ALA A 20 0.81 33.73 14.58
C ALA A 20 -0.30 34.56 15.24
N LYS A 21 -1.47 34.69 14.61
CA LYS A 21 -2.66 35.39 15.13
C LYS A 21 -3.72 34.42 15.67
N GLY A 22 -3.43 33.11 15.72
CA GLY A 22 -4.32 32.07 16.24
C GLY A 22 -5.44 31.64 15.29
N ARG A 23 -5.37 31.97 13.99
CA ARG A 23 -6.33 31.49 12.97
C ARG A 23 -5.87 30.13 12.42
N GLY A 24 -6.78 29.16 12.44
CA GLY A 24 -6.52 27.80 11.93
C GLY A 24 -6.79 27.69 10.44
N HIS A 25 -5.73 27.51 9.66
CA HIS A 25 -5.80 27.20 8.25
C HIS A 25 -6.09 25.71 8.06
N VAL A 26 -7.30 25.42 7.57
CA VAL A 26 -7.73 24.07 7.23
C VAL A 26 -7.27 23.77 5.80
N SER A 27 -6.59 22.65 5.61
CA SER A 27 -6.20 22.17 4.28
C SER A 27 -6.45 20.67 4.18
N PRO A 28 -7.04 20.17 3.09
CA PRO A 28 -7.20 18.73 2.91
C PRO A 28 -5.83 18.06 2.99
N ARG A 29 -5.75 16.94 3.71
CA ARG A 29 -4.49 16.21 3.88
C ARG A 29 -3.97 15.66 2.55
N VAL A 30 -4.90 15.40 1.63
CA VAL A 30 -4.64 14.97 0.27
C VAL A 30 -4.94 16.13 -0.70
N PRO A 31 -3.95 16.64 -1.45
CA PRO A 31 -4.19 17.71 -2.42
C PRO A 31 -5.08 17.24 -3.57
N GLY A 32 -5.78 18.20 -4.18
CA GLY A 32 -6.73 17.93 -5.26
C GLY A 32 -6.07 17.48 -6.56
N LEU A 33 -6.87 16.94 -7.48
CA LEU A 33 -6.38 16.49 -8.79
C LEU A 33 -5.70 17.63 -9.57
N ALA A 34 -6.35 18.78 -9.70
CA ALA A 34 -5.87 19.91 -10.50
C ALA A 34 -4.50 20.43 -10.04
N GLU A 35 -4.26 20.47 -8.72
CA GLU A 35 -3.01 20.95 -8.12
C GLU A 35 -1.82 20.00 -8.35
N THR A 36 -2.12 18.75 -8.70
CA THR A 36 -1.17 17.65 -8.73
C THR A 36 -0.98 17.02 -10.10
N LEU A 37 -1.65 17.53 -11.13
CA LEU A 37 -1.43 17.10 -12.51
C LEU A 37 0.05 17.24 -12.89
N GLY A 38 0.58 16.19 -13.53
CA GLY A 38 1.99 16.07 -13.92
C GLY A 38 2.93 15.63 -12.80
N LYS A 39 2.48 15.60 -11.54
CA LYS A 39 3.31 15.31 -10.36
C LYS A 39 2.93 13.99 -9.74
N GLU A 40 3.93 13.28 -9.20
CA GLU A 40 3.67 12.16 -8.31
C GLU A 40 3.45 12.69 -6.90
N VAL A 41 2.30 12.35 -6.31
CA VAL A 41 1.92 12.77 -4.96
C VAL A 41 1.31 11.59 -4.24
N PHE A 42 1.91 11.23 -3.11
CA PHE A 42 1.50 10.09 -2.27
C PHE A 42 1.33 8.80 -3.09
N GLY A 43 2.36 8.44 -3.86
CA GLY A 43 2.41 7.21 -4.65
C GLY A 43 1.47 7.17 -5.87
N VAL A 44 0.83 8.29 -6.22
CA VAL A 44 -0.08 8.41 -7.36
C VAL A 44 0.36 9.58 -8.25
N LYS A 45 0.59 9.29 -9.52
CA LYS A 45 0.85 10.29 -10.55
C LYS A 45 -0.32 10.32 -11.54
N VAL A 46 -0.75 11.53 -11.88
CA VAL A 46 -1.78 11.72 -12.91
C VAL A 46 -1.26 12.71 -13.95
N THR A 47 -1.28 12.32 -15.21
CA THR A 47 -0.99 13.19 -16.35
C THR A 47 -2.24 13.34 -17.19
N GLU A 48 -2.36 14.47 -17.91
CA GLU A 48 -3.43 14.67 -18.90
C GLU A 48 -2.78 14.72 -20.27
N LYS A 49 -3.22 13.86 -21.20
CA LYS A 49 -2.69 13.80 -22.57
C LYS A 49 -3.80 13.38 -23.52
N ALA A 50 -3.95 14.13 -24.63
CA ALA A 50 -4.85 13.79 -25.73
C ALA A 50 -6.31 13.46 -25.30
N GLY A 51 -6.86 14.21 -24.35
CA GLY A 51 -8.23 13.98 -23.86
C GLY A 51 -8.37 12.81 -22.88
N MET A 52 -7.26 12.26 -22.38
CA MET A 52 -7.23 11.20 -21.38
C MET A 52 -6.43 11.65 -20.14
N TYR A 53 -6.92 11.26 -18.97
CA TYR A 53 -6.12 11.17 -17.76
C TYR A 53 -5.38 9.84 -17.74
N GLN A 54 -4.07 9.89 -17.56
CA GLN A 54 -3.26 8.70 -17.35
C GLN A 54 -2.85 8.64 -15.87
N ILE A 55 -3.30 7.59 -15.18
CA ILE A 55 -3.14 7.39 -13.73
C ILE A 55 -2.15 6.26 -13.49
N SER A 56 -1.01 6.55 -12.88
CA SER A 56 -0.02 5.54 -12.46
C SER A 56 0.17 5.54 -10.96
N PHE A 57 0.32 4.33 -10.40
CA PHE A 57 0.50 4.10 -8.97
C PHE A 57 1.20 2.75 -8.73
N GLY A 58 1.78 2.56 -7.55
CA GLY A 58 2.35 1.28 -7.15
C GLY A 58 1.30 0.16 -7.11
N PHE A 59 1.71 -1.10 -7.27
CA PHE A 59 0.76 -2.22 -7.34
C PHE A 59 -0.17 -2.30 -6.11
N ASN A 60 -1.47 -2.12 -6.35
CA ASN A 60 -2.53 -2.29 -5.37
C ASN A 60 -3.73 -2.99 -6.05
N PRO A 61 -3.97 -4.29 -5.77
CA PRO A 61 -5.01 -5.08 -6.43
C PRO A 61 -6.41 -4.50 -6.29
N ALA A 62 -6.76 -3.99 -5.10
CA ALA A 62 -8.09 -3.45 -4.85
C ALA A 62 -8.35 -2.18 -5.69
N MET A 63 -7.33 -1.35 -5.86
CA MET A 63 -7.41 -0.14 -6.70
C MET A 63 -7.43 -0.47 -8.18
N ALA A 64 -6.59 -1.41 -8.62
CA ALA A 64 -6.60 -1.92 -9.98
C ALA A 64 -8.00 -2.45 -10.37
N GLN A 65 -8.58 -3.31 -9.53
CA GLN A 65 -9.93 -3.84 -9.75
C GLN A 65 -11.00 -2.76 -9.78
N ARG A 66 -10.87 -1.70 -8.98
CA ARG A 66 -11.83 -0.59 -8.97
C ARG A 66 -11.79 0.20 -10.27
N LEU A 67 -10.59 0.49 -10.78
CA LEU A 67 -10.42 1.19 -12.07
C LEU A 67 -10.90 0.35 -13.25
N GLN A 68 -10.61 -0.95 -13.25
CA GLN A 68 -11.02 -1.89 -14.31
C GLN A 68 -12.54 -2.05 -14.44
N ARG A 69 -13.32 -1.71 -13.41
CA ARG A 69 -14.80 -1.81 -13.42
C ARG A 69 -15.48 -0.58 -13.99
N VAL A 70 -14.72 0.41 -14.44
CA VAL A 70 -15.25 1.70 -14.89
C VAL A 70 -15.22 1.72 -16.41
N ASP A 71 -16.38 1.92 -17.02
CA ASP A 71 -16.52 1.96 -18.47
C ASP A 71 -15.62 3.02 -19.09
N GLY A 72 -14.88 2.65 -20.14
CA GLY A 72 -13.94 3.53 -20.83
C GLY A 72 -12.56 3.65 -20.16
N VAL A 73 -12.31 2.97 -19.05
CA VAL A 73 -10.97 2.87 -18.46
C VAL A 73 -10.21 1.70 -19.08
N GLU A 74 -9.00 1.98 -19.57
CA GLU A 74 -8.12 1.00 -20.18
C GLU A 74 -6.78 0.95 -19.45
N PHE A 75 -6.19 -0.23 -19.32
CA PHE A 75 -4.83 -0.36 -18.80
C PHE A 75 -3.82 -0.31 -19.95
N ASN A 76 -2.93 0.67 -19.90
CA ASN A 76 -1.81 0.84 -20.81
C ASN A 76 -0.59 0.11 -20.26
N GLU A 77 -0.26 -1.05 -20.85
CA GLU A 77 0.85 -1.88 -20.39
C GLU A 77 2.22 -1.21 -20.53
N GLU A 78 2.43 -0.44 -21.60
CA GLU A 78 3.70 0.26 -21.87
C GLU A 78 3.95 1.34 -20.80
N ALA A 79 2.94 2.17 -20.53
CA ALA A 79 3.02 3.21 -19.52
C ALA A 79 2.84 2.69 -18.09
N LYS A 80 2.41 1.44 -17.92
CA LYS A 80 1.98 0.83 -16.64
C LYS A 80 1.00 1.73 -15.89
N ALA A 81 0.00 2.22 -16.62
CA ALA A 81 -0.93 3.23 -16.15
C ALA A 81 -2.34 2.95 -16.66
N TYR A 82 -3.34 3.55 -16.02
CA TYR A 82 -4.73 3.49 -16.47
C TYR A 82 -5.08 4.77 -17.22
N ASP A 83 -5.55 4.62 -18.45
CA ASP A 83 -6.04 5.71 -19.27
C ASP A 83 -7.56 5.85 -19.03
N VAL A 84 -7.99 7.05 -18.65
CA VAL A 84 -9.36 7.39 -18.27
C VAL A 84 -9.81 8.63 -19.05
N PRO A 85 -10.99 8.66 -19.68
CA PRO A 85 -11.45 9.85 -20.40
C PRO A 85 -11.53 11.10 -19.52
N VAL A 86 -11.10 12.26 -20.02
CA VAL A 86 -11.17 13.53 -19.25
C VAL A 86 -12.58 13.94 -18.87
N GLY A 87 -13.59 13.47 -19.62
CA GLY A 87 -15.01 13.62 -19.27
C GLY A 87 -15.40 12.99 -17.93
N MET A 88 -14.55 12.10 -17.38
CA MET A 88 -14.75 11.45 -16.08
C MET A 88 -13.97 12.14 -14.94
N LYS A 89 -13.69 13.44 -15.05
CA LYS A 89 -12.89 14.20 -14.09
C LYS A 89 -13.30 13.99 -12.62
N ASP A 90 -14.60 14.01 -12.30
CA ASP A 90 -15.07 13.84 -10.92
C ASP A 90 -14.86 12.43 -10.38
N PHE A 91 -14.87 11.43 -11.27
CA PHE A 91 -14.50 10.07 -10.92
C PHE A 91 -13.00 9.99 -10.66
N VAL A 92 -12.17 10.54 -11.55
CA VAL A 92 -10.70 10.55 -11.39
C VAL A 92 -10.29 11.27 -10.12
N ALA A 93 -10.87 12.44 -9.82
CA ALA A 93 -10.55 13.20 -8.61
C ALA A 93 -10.85 12.40 -7.34
N ARG A 94 -11.99 11.69 -7.29
CA ARG A 94 -12.34 10.82 -6.16
C ARG A 94 -11.42 9.60 -6.07
N ALA A 95 -11.19 8.91 -7.18
CA ALA A 95 -10.32 7.74 -7.23
C ALA A 95 -8.89 8.07 -6.78
N VAL A 96 -8.32 9.17 -7.26
CA VAL A 96 -6.98 9.66 -6.90
C VAL A 96 -6.92 10.05 -5.42
N SER A 97 -7.95 10.72 -4.90
CA SER A 97 -8.01 11.05 -3.47
C SER A 97 -8.00 9.80 -2.60
N ASP A 98 -8.84 8.81 -2.94
CA ASP A 98 -8.91 7.52 -2.23
C ASP A 98 -7.57 6.76 -2.32
N MET A 99 -6.95 6.70 -3.50
CA MET A 99 -5.65 6.05 -3.68
C MET A 99 -4.55 6.68 -2.81
N ARG A 100 -4.51 8.01 -2.75
CA ARG A 100 -3.54 8.73 -1.91
C ARG A 100 -3.78 8.49 -0.42
N ARG A 101 -5.04 8.42 0.03
CA ARG A 101 -5.36 8.05 1.42
C ARG A 101 -4.91 6.63 1.74
N ILE A 102 -5.15 5.67 0.83
CA ILE A 102 -4.69 4.29 1.01
C ILE A 102 -3.17 4.24 1.06
N TYR A 103 -2.48 4.98 0.18
CA TYR A 103 -1.01 5.05 0.22
C TYR A 103 -0.50 5.58 1.57
N LEU A 104 -1.09 6.65 2.09
CA LEU A 104 -0.73 7.19 3.40
C LEU A 104 -0.97 6.18 4.53
N GLY A 105 -2.11 5.48 4.53
CA GLY A 105 -2.40 4.42 5.48
C GLY A 105 -1.43 3.24 5.39
N ASP A 106 -1.08 2.83 4.17
CA ASP A 106 -0.06 1.80 3.93
C ASP A 106 1.30 2.26 4.50
N GLN A 107 1.72 3.51 4.27
CA GLN A 107 2.99 4.05 4.81
C GLN A 107 3.02 4.07 6.34
N GLU A 108 1.92 4.47 6.99
CA GLU A 108 1.82 4.47 8.45
C GLU A 108 1.91 3.03 9.02
N ALA A 109 1.16 2.10 8.42
CA ALA A 109 1.20 0.69 8.79
C ALA A 109 2.58 0.05 8.56
N GLU A 110 3.30 0.43 7.49
CA GLU A 110 4.67 -0.01 7.24
C GLU A 110 5.64 0.54 8.30
N HIS A 111 5.48 1.81 8.67
CA HIS A 111 6.31 2.46 9.68
C HIS A 111 6.20 1.79 11.05
N ASP A 112 4.98 1.46 11.48
CA ASP A 112 4.74 0.83 12.78
C ASP A 112 5.43 -0.54 12.88
N LEU A 113 5.38 -1.36 11.83
CA LEU A 113 6.06 -2.65 11.81
C LEU A 113 7.58 -2.51 11.62
N THR A 114 8.04 -1.45 10.96
CA THR A 114 9.48 -1.16 10.87
C THR A 114 10.07 -0.83 12.24
N LYS A 115 9.39 0.02 13.02
CA LYS A 115 9.76 0.28 14.42
C LYS A 115 9.75 -0.98 15.27
N LEU A 116 8.76 -1.85 15.08
CA LEU A 116 8.72 -3.14 15.78
C LEU A 116 9.96 -3.99 15.44
N ALA A 117 10.39 -4.02 14.18
CA ALA A 117 11.59 -4.74 13.76
C ALA A 117 12.84 -4.20 14.48
N GLU A 118 13.01 -2.88 14.52
CA GLU A 118 14.12 -2.20 15.21
C GLU A 118 14.11 -2.47 16.72
N GLN A 119 12.93 -2.51 17.35
CA GLN A 119 12.80 -2.88 18.77
C GLN A 119 13.16 -4.34 19.04
N LYS A 120 12.91 -5.24 18.08
CA LYS A 120 13.24 -6.66 18.20
C LYS A 120 14.72 -6.93 17.98
N MET A 121 15.39 -6.10 17.18
CA MET A 121 16.77 -6.33 16.76
C MET A 121 17.46 -5.03 16.34
N ASP A 122 18.61 -4.76 16.95
CA ASP A 122 19.47 -3.66 16.52
C ASP A 122 19.99 -3.91 15.09
N GLY A 123 19.96 -2.87 14.26
CA GLY A 123 20.32 -2.95 12.84
C GLY A 123 19.34 -3.72 11.95
N ALA A 124 18.09 -3.92 12.38
CA ALA A 124 17.06 -4.59 11.59
C ALA A 124 16.88 -3.99 10.19
N LYS A 125 16.81 -4.86 9.17
CA LYS A 125 16.58 -4.49 7.76
C LYS A 125 15.22 -5.01 7.33
N VAL A 126 14.25 -4.11 7.15
CA VAL A 126 12.92 -4.45 6.66
C VAL A 126 12.88 -4.32 5.14
N VAL A 127 12.49 -5.39 4.46
CA VAL A 127 12.38 -5.43 2.99
C VAL A 127 10.98 -5.87 2.56
N LYS A 128 10.57 -5.46 1.36
CA LYS A 128 9.35 -5.97 0.71
C LYS A 128 9.69 -7.21 -0.12
N PRO A 129 8.78 -8.20 -0.22
CA PRO A 129 9.03 -9.40 -0.98
C PRO A 129 9.12 -9.11 -2.48
N LEU A 130 9.98 -9.84 -3.17
CA LEU A 130 10.03 -9.89 -4.63
C LEU A 130 8.83 -10.71 -5.12
N ARG A 131 7.98 -10.07 -5.91
CA ARG A 131 6.68 -10.63 -6.35
C ARG A 131 6.69 -11.18 -7.78
N SER A 132 7.77 -10.96 -8.53
CA SER A 132 7.90 -11.38 -9.93
C SER A 132 9.12 -12.29 -10.11
N GLY A 133 8.95 -13.33 -10.95
CA GLY A 133 10.02 -14.22 -11.39
C GLY A 133 9.64 -15.70 -11.30
N GLN A 134 10.10 -16.50 -12.26
CA GLN A 134 9.88 -17.96 -12.34
C GLN A 134 10.51 -18.77 -11.19
N ASN A 135 11.26 -18.13 -10.28
CA ASN A 135 11.88 -18.74 -9.11
C ASN A 135 11.83 -17.77 -7.91
N SER A 136 10.63 -17.33 -7.51
CA SER A 136 10.52 -16.48 -6.32
C SER A 136 11.09 -17.21 -5.11
N HIS A 137 12.04 -16.55 -4.45
CA HIS A 137 12.67 -17.09 -3.25
C HIS A 137 11.59 -17.17 -2.16
N GLY A 138 11.45 -18.35 -1.54
CA GLY A 138 10.55 -18.52 -0.41
C GLY A 138 11.13 -17.87 0.84
N TYR A 139 10.39 -16.94 1.43
CA TYR A 139 10.71 -16.28 2.69
C TYR A 139 10.34 -17.20 3.85
N THR A 140 11.30 -17.57 4.69
CA THR A 140 11.09 -18.58 5.74
C THR A 140 11.50 -18.05 7.10
N GLY A 141 10.63 -18.28 8.10
CA GLY A 141 10.89 -17.91 9.48
C GLY A 141 9.61 -17.52 10.22
N PRO A 142 9.72 -17.15 11.51
CA PRO A 142 8.56 -16.82 12.32
C PRO A 142 7.95 -15.46 11.91
N ALA A 143 6.62 -15.39 11.88
CA ALA A 143 5.92 -14.11 11.92
C ALA A 143 6.12 -13.49 13.32
N VAL A 144 6.58 -12.24 13.37
CA VAL A 144 6.98 -11.57 14.62
C VAL A 144 6.08 -10.40 14.99
N GLY A 145 5.21 -9.99 14.08
CA GLY A 145 4.22 -8.93 14.29
C GLY A 145 3.29 -8.81 13.11
N GLU A 146 2.15 -8.17 13.33
CA GLU A 146 1.17 -7.86 12.29
C GLU A 146 0.38 -6.61 12.66
N ASN A 147 -0.22 -6.00 11.65
CA ASN A 147 -1.30 -5.04 11.78
C ASN A 147 -2.40 -5.37 10.78
N ASP A 148 -3.38 -4.51 10.57
CA ASP A 148 -4.51 -4.79 9.67
C ASP A 148 -4.09 -5.00 8.21
N ILE A 149 -2.94 -4.44 7.80
CA ILE A 149 -2.51 -4.42 6.40
C ILE A 149 -1.38 -5.42 6.13
N PHE A 150 -0.46 -5.58 7.08
CA PHE A 150 0.80 -6.27 6.89
C PHE A 150 1.10 -7.32 7.97
N VAL A 151 1.94 -8.28 7.62
CA VAL A 151 2.62 -9.20 8.53
C VAL A 151 4.13 -9.01 8.37
N LEU A 152 4.82 -8.92 9.50
CA LEU A 152 6.28 -8.85 9.58
C LEU A 152 6.84 -10.25 9.87
N GLN A 153 7.67 -10.77 8.98
CA GLN A 153 8.33 -12.07 9.14
C GLN A 153 9.83 -11.87 9.38
N HIS A 154 10.41 -12.56 10.35
CA HIS A 154 11.87 -12.59 10.54
C HIS A 154 12.47 -13.67 9.63
N THR A 155 13.20 -13.27 8.59
CA THR A 155 13.58 -14.15 7.45
C THR A 155 15.07 -14.46 7.35
N GLY A 156 15.89 -13.85 8.19
CA GLY A 156 17.34 -14.05 8.23
C GLY A 156 17.96 -13.27 9.37
N LYS A 157 19.26 -13.41 9.59
CA LYS A 157 19.96 -12.89 10.78
C LYS A 157 19.61 -11.45 11.17
N GLU A 158 19.48 -10.56 10.18
CA GLU A 158 19.17 -9.13 10.35
C GLU A 158 17.95 -8.70 9.52
N TYR A 159 17.32 -9.65 8.83
CA TYR A 159 16.36 -9.35 7.77
C TYR A 159 14.95 -9.70 8.19
N PHE A 160 14.05 -8.74 8.02
CA PHE A 160 12.63 -8.92 8.15
C PHE A 160 11.97 -8.67 6.80
N THR A 161 11.00 -9.50 6.44
CA THR A 161 10.20 -9.30 5.23
C THR A 161 8.79 -8.86 5.61
N LEU A 162 8.33 -7.77 4.98
CA LEU A 162 7.04 -7.17 5.22
C LEU A 162 6.05 -7.60 4.13
N HIS A 163 5.09 -8.45 4.50
CA HIS A 163 4.11 -9.04 3.59
C HIS A 163 2.77 -8.33 3.73
N ARG A 164 2.19 -7.85 2.63
CA ARG A 164 0.81 -7.35 2.65
C ARG A 164 -0.14 -8.54 2.77
N LYS A 165 -1.02 -8.53 3.78
CA LYS A 165 -1.99 -9.61 4.05
C LYS A 165 -2.89 -9.89 2.85
N ALA A 166 -3.35 -8.83 2.18
CA ALA A 166 -4.19 -8.93 1.00
C ALA A 166 -3.54 -9.69 -0.16
N ASP A 167 -2.20 -9.80 -0.18
CA ASP A 167 -1.46 -10.53 -1.21
C ASP A 167 -1.24 -12.00 -0.86
N LEU A 168 -1.59 -12.44 0.37
CA LEU A 168 -1.41 -13.81 0.85
C LEU A 168 -2.70 -14.62 0.75
N ASP A 169 -2.60 -15.92 0.47
CA ASP A 169 -3.71 -16.87 0.56
C ASP A 169 -4.28 -16.98 1.98
N ARG A 170 -3.44 -16.82 3.00
CA ARG A 170 -3.79 -16.56 4.40
C ARG A 170 -2.70 -15.75 5.09
N ALA A 171 -3.05 -15.01 6.15
CA ALA A 171 -2.02 -14.42 7.01
C ALA A 171 -1.45 -15.48 7.99
N PRO A 172 -0.12 -15.62 8.15
CA PRO A 172 0.44 -16.44 9.21
C PRO A 172 0.24 -15.78 10.57
N LYS A 173 0.01 -16.58 11.61
CA LYS A 173 -0.18 -16.07 12.98
C LYS A 173 1.16 -15.64 13.59
N ILE A 174 1.16 -14.65 14.48
CA ILE A 174 2.36 -14.29 15.25
C ILE A 174 2.92 -15.55 15.95
N GLY A 175 4.22 -15.80 15.80
CA GLY A 175 4.94 -16.98 16.29
C GLY A 175 4.95 -18.17 15.32
N GLU A 176 4.09 -18.19 14.31
CA GLU A 176 4.04 -19.26 13.31
C GLU A 176 5.30 -19.23 12.43
N ASN A 177 6.00 -20.37 12.32
CA ASN A 177 7.15 -20.53 11.45
C ASN A 177 6.70 -20.93 10.03
N ALA A 178 6.40 -19.92 9.22
CA ALA A 178 5.87 -20.09 7.88
C ALA A 178 6.95 -20.01 6.79
N ARG A 179 6.67 -20.60 5.64
CA ARG A 179 7.33 -20.30 4.37
C ARG A 179 6.33 -19.59 3.45
N ILE A 180 6.69 -18.40 2.98
CA ILE A 180 5.86 -17.59 2.07
C ILE A 180 6.56 -17.53 0.71
N GLN A 181 5.88 -17.96 -0.34
CA GLN A 181 6.40 -17.92 -1.71
C GLN A 181 5.41 -17.23 -2.64
N TYR A 182 5.89 -16.32 -3.50
CA TYR A 182 5.03 -15.54 -4.39
C TYR A 182 5.00 -16.13 -5.81
N GLN A 183 3.81 -16.37 -6.34
CA GLN A 183 3.62 -16.73 -7.74
C GLN A 183 2.57 -15.80 -8.33
N ASP A 184 2.88 -15.18 -9.47
CA ASP A 184 1.99 -14.24 -10.16
C ASP A 184 1.41 -13.15 -9.25
N GLY A 185 2.26 -12.61 -8.36
CA GLY A 185 1.88 -11.58 -7.39
C GLY A 185 1.13 -12.10 -6.15
N ARG A 186 0.79 -13.39 -6.08
CA ARG A 186 0.09 -14.02 -4.95
C ARG A 186 1.04 -14.83 -4.07
N GLY A 187 1.05 -14.55 -2.77
CA GLY A 187 1.82 -15.29 -1.77
C GLY A 187 1.08 -16.53 -1.26
N LYS A 188 1.72 -17.69 -1.34
CA LYS A 188 1.25 -18.95 -0.73
C LYS A 188 1.97 -19.18 0.60
N VAL A 189 1.21 -19.39 1.68
CA VAL A 189 1.74 -19.56 3.03
C VAL A 189 1.70 -21.04 3.46
N GLN A 190 2.87 -21.63 3.63
CA GLN A 190 3.06 -23.03 4.04
C GLN A 190 3.55 -23.11 5.49
N ASP A 191 2.92 -23.96 6.30
CA ASP A 191 3.42 -24.27 7.64
C ASP A 191 4.57 -25.28 7.57
N LYS A 192 5.73 -24.90 8.11
CA LYS A 192 6.92 -25.76 8.13
C LYS A 192 6.77 -26.94 9.10
N ALA A 193 5.94 -26.84 10.14
CA ALA A 193 5.67 -27.94 11.06
C ALA A 193 4.97 -29.11 10.36
N GLN A 194 4.08 -28.83 9.40
CA GLN A 194 3.38 -29.84 8.60
C GLN A 194 4.22 -30.39 7.44
N SER A 195 5.15 -29.62 6.86
CA SER A 195 5.99 -30.11 5.76
C SER A 195 6.96 -31.22 6.19
N ARG A 196 7.34 -31.28 7.48
CA ARG A 196 8.24 -32.32 8.01
C ARG A 196 7.55 -33.67 8.25
N SER A 197 6.25 -33.70 8.55
CA SER A 197 5.52 -34.96 8.79
C SER A 197 5.19 -35.71 7.49
N LEU A 198 4.95 -35.00 6.39
CA LEU A 198 4.72 -35.61 5.07
C LEU A 198 5.99 -36.20 4.45
N ALA A 199 7.17 -35.68 4.79
CA ALA A 199 8.46 -36.16 4.25
C ALA A 199 9.05 -37.39 4.96
N HIS A 200 8.45 -37.85 6.07
CA HIS A 200 8.86 -39.07 6.79
C HIS A 200 7.83 -40.22 6.65
N SER A 201 6.83 -40.06 5.76
CA SER A 201 5.77 -41.05 5.55
C SER A 201 5.94 -41.83 4.22
N HIS A 202 7.13 -41.83 3.64
CA HIS A 202 7.48 -42.57 2.42
C HIS A 202 8.71 -43.45 2.62
#